data_AF-A0A843KXU2-F1
#
_entry.id   AF-A0A843KXU2-F1
#
_cell.length_a   1.000
_cell.length_b   1.000
_cell.length_c   1.000
_cell.angle_alpha   90.00
_cell.angle_beta   90.00
_cell.angle_gamma   90.00
#
_symmetry.space_group_name_H-M   'P 1'
#
loop_
_entity.id
_entity.type
_entity.pdbx_description
1 polymer ?
#
loop_
_entity_poly.entity_id
_entity_poly.type
_entity_poly.pdbx_seq_one_letter_code
_entity_poly.pdbx_strand_id
1 'polypeptide(L)' 'MHPLFQIRQNLCVIRERYGVSRIGLFGSVARGEETPASDIDV' A
#
# COMPACT_ATOMS: atom_id res chain seq x y z
N MET A 1 5.78 0.63 12.71
CA MET A 1 5.21 1.56 11.69
C MET A 1 4.16 0.80 10.91
N HIS A 2 3.01 1.40 10.62
CA HIS A 2 1.97 0.75 9.82
C HIS A 2 2.30 0.93 8.31
N PRO A 3 2.47 -0.11 7.48
CA PRO A 3 3.01 0.05 6.13
C PRO A 3 2.12 0.91 5.20
N LEU A 4 0.79 0.87 5.39
CA LEU A 4 -0.15 1.77 4.70
C LEU A 4 0.15 3.26 4.91
N PHE A 5 0.72 3.62 6.06
CA PHE A 5 1.13 5.00 6.34
C PHE A 5 2.29 5.42 5.43
N GLN A 6 3.25 4.52 5.17
CA GLN A 6 4.39 4.80 4.30
C GLN A 6 3.93 5.02 2.86
N ILE A 7 2.98 4.22 2.36
CA ILE A 7 2.41 4.38 1.02
C ILE A 7 1.73 5.74 0.91
N ARG A 8 0.91 6.12 1.91
CA ARG A 8 0.23 7.43 1.96
C ARG A 8 1.21 8.60 1.97
N GLN A 9 2.28 8.53 2.75
CA GLN A 9 3.30 9.58 2.82
C GLN A 9 4.07 9.75 1.51
N ASN A 10 4.23 8.67 0.74
CA ASN A 10 5.02 8.67 -0.50
C ASN A 10 4.15 8.78 -1.76
N LEU A 11 2.84 9.01 -1.68
CA LEU A 11 1.95 9.06 -2.84
C LEU A 11 2.42 10.01 -3.94
N CYS A 12 2.93 11.19 -3.56
CA CYS A 12 3.44 12.17 -4.52
C CYS A 12 4.62 11.58 -5.31
N VAL A 13 5.64 11.08 -4.60
CA VAL A 13 6.80 10.42 -5.22
C VAL A 13 6.36 9.25 -6.10
N ILE A 14 5.44 8.42 -5.62
CA ILE A 14 5.00 7.23 -6.36
C ILE A 14 4.32 7.62 -7.68
N ARG A 15 3.46 8.65 -7.64
CA ARG A 15 2.75 9.14 -8.83
C ARG A 15 3.67 9.84 -9.82
N GLU A 16 4.48 10.78 -9.34
CA GLU A 16 5.25 11.67 -10.19
C GLU A 16 6.53 11.01 -10.71
N ARG A 17 7.27 10.29 -9.85
CA ARG A 17 8.54 9.67 -10.23
C ARG A 17 8.35 8.39 -11.04
N TYR A 18 7.35 7.59 -10.70
CA TYR A 18 7.14 6.28 -11.31
C TYR A 18 5.93 6.22 -12.25
N GLY A 19 5.24 7.34 -12.47
CA GLY A 19 4.13 7.42 -13.43
C GLY A 19 2.89 6.63 -13.01
N VAL A 20 2.75 6.29 -11.73
CA VAL A 20 1.62 5.49 -11.24
C VAL A 20 0.35 6.34 -11.20
N SER A 21 -0.64 6.00 -12.03
CA SER A 21 -1.90 6.75 -12.11
C SER A 21 -2.88 6.42 -10.97
N ARG A 22 -2.89 5.17 -10.50
CA ARG A 22 -3.73 4.67 -9.40
C ARG A 22 -2.99 3.60 -8.61
N ILE A 23 -3.22 3.57 -7.30
CA ILE A 23 -2.77 2.53 -6.37
C ILE A 23 -4.01 1.99 -5.66
N GLY A 24 -4.13 0.67 -5.56
CA GLY A 24 -5.26 0.02 -4.89
C GLY A 24 -4.75 -0.97 -3.85
N LEU A 25 -5.40 -1.09 -2.70
CA LEU A 25 -5.05 -2.11 -1.72
C LEU A 25 -5.88 -3.37 -2.00
N PHE A 26 -5.23 -4.51 -2.11
CA PHE A 26 -5.90 -5.82 -2.24
C PHE A 26 -5.30 -6.82 -1.25
N GLY A 27 -5.67 -8.10 -1.38
CA GLY A 27 -5.15 -9.13 -0.49
C GLY A 27 -5.80 -9.17 0.90
N SER A 28 -5.12 -9.82 1.84
CA SER A 28 -5.63 -10.10 3.20
C SER A 28 -5.92 -8.82 3.98
N VAL A 29 -5.05 -7.80 3.88
CA VAL A 29 -5.24 -6.50 4.53
C VAL A 29 -6.52 -5.80 4.05
N ALA A 30 -6.86 -5.92 2.76
CA ALA A 30 -8.10 -5.35 2.23
C ALA A 30 -9.35 -6.09 2.73
N ARG A 31 -9.22 -7.36 3.16
CA ARG A 31 -10.31 -8.19 3.69
C ARG A 31 -10.37 -8.22 5.22
N GLY A 32 -9.38 -7.69 5.92
CA GLY A 32 -9.25 -7.80 7.38
C GLY A 32 -8.85 -9.19 7.86
N GLU A 33 -8.14 -9.94 7.02
CA GLU A 33 -7.69 -11.33 7.26
C GLU A 33 -6.16 -11.42 7.46
N GLU A 34 -5.47 -10.28 7.61
CA GLU A 34 -4.02 -10.25 7.75
C GLU A 34 -3.55 -10.85 9.08
N THR A 35 -2.39 -11.51 9.04
CA THR A 35 -1.69 -12.02 10.21
C THR A 35 -0.42 -11.20 10.44
N PRO A 36 0.25 -11.32 11.60
CA PRO A 36 1.54 -10.66 11.82
C PRO A 36 2.64 -11.02 10.81
N ALA A 37 2.49 -12.12 10.08
CA ALA A 37 3.41 -12.56 9.03
C ALA A 37 2.96 -12.16 7.61
N SER A 38 1.79 -11.55 7.45
CA SER A 38 1.27 -11.14 6.15
C SER A 38 2.05 -9.94 5.60
N ASP A 39 2.21 -9.93 4.28
CA ASP A 39 2.70 -8.80 3.50
C ASP A 39 1.55 -7.82 3.14
N ILE A 40 1.86 -6.82 2.31
CA ILE A 40 0.89 -5.83 1.81
C ILE A 40 0.88 -5.89 0.29
N ASP A 41 -0.29 -6.15 -0.28
CA ASP A 41 -0.53 -6.15 -1.72
C ASP A 41 -1.07 -4.79 -2.22
N VAL A 42 -0.40 -4.16 -3.20
CA VAL A 42 -0.73 -2.81 -3.73
C VAL A 42 -0.72 -2.69 -5.25
#